data_AF-A0A3B4ETT0-F1
#
_entry.id   AF-A0A3B4ETT0-F1
#
_cell.length_a   1.000
_cell.length_b   1.000
_cell.length_c   1.000
_cell.angle_alpha   90.00
_cell.angle_beta   90.00
_cell.angle_gamma   90.00
#
_symmetry.space_group_name_H-M   'P 1'
#
loop_
_entity.id
_entity.type
_entity.pdbx_description
1 polymer ?
#
loop_
_entity_poly.entity_id
_entity_poly.type
_entity_poly.pdbx_seq_one_letter_code
_entity_poly.pdbx_strand_id
1 'polypeptide(L)'
;MCCNFARYIRAFRFISDTFFGTMYTSDDRGILFSKSLERHLFDGHRKSDFTNITSLRGVYLTNKLDVDGRIKSVISFNRGGTWRPLKKPENINCGDKIKSCNLHIHGEHSRNNHIVPMVTLSEPAAVGLVIAHSVGDSLSSSQNPDVFVSSDGGYNWRGTLRGPHHYTILDSGGLIVAVEAHREGQVKTIFSTDEGQCWKLYNFTDQPFFFAGLASEPGTNAMTVSVWGFRPEEDGQPMWVAVTIDFQSLITRENDNDYEEWLAHSTEGGDSERNGCVLGVKETYRRLKKQSLCRNGRSFVVMKKQSPCLCTREDFDFGYYRHINTSECVRQPNAANKTYELCLNGEEDELLTEYRKVPSDRCEGGFSP
;
A
#
# COMPACT_ATOMS: atom_id res chain seq x y z
N MET A 1 -20.60 0.06 -10.67
CA MET A 1 -20.19 1.34 -10.07
C MET A 1 -18.73 1.20 -9.61
N CYS A 2 -17.78 1.15 -10.55
CA CYS A 2 -16.33 1.00 -10.29
C CYS A 2 -15.55 1.91 -11.23
N CYS A 3 -15.65 3.22 -11.02
CA CYS A 3 -14.79 4.20 -11.65
C CYS A 3 -14.12 5.03 -10.56
N ASN A 4 -13.07 4.45 -9.96
CA ASN A 4 -12.01 5.17 -9.27
C ASN A 4 -10.71 4.34 -9.32
N PHE A 5 -10.44 3.71 -10.47
CA PHE A 5 -9.08 3.27 -10.78
C PHE A 5 -8.23 4.54 -10.93
N ALA A 6 -7.13 4.60 -10.18
CA ALA A 6 -6.26 5.76 -9.99
C ALA A 6 -6.20 6.69 -11.22
N ARG A 7 -6.46 7.99 -11.01
CA ARG A 7 -6.54 9.04 -12.06
C ARG A 7 -5.38 9.07 -13.08
N TYR A 8 -4.27 8.35 -12.84
CA TYR A 8 -3.01 8.41 -13.58
C TYR A 8 -2.47 7.05 -14.08
N ILE A 9 -3.03 5.90 -13.69
CA ILE A 9 -2.70 4.58 -14.28
C ILE A 9 -3.95 4.11 -15.00
N ARG A 10 -4.03 4.39 -16.31
CA ARG A 10 -5.27 4.22 -17.08
C ARG A 10 -5.23 3.10 -18.12
N ALA A 11 -4.05 2.58 -18.46
CA ALA A 11 -3.95 1.58 -19.52
C ALA A 11 -3.14 0.36 -19.07
N PHE A 12 -3.77 -0.81 -19.24
CA PHE A 12 -3.13 -2.11 -19.16
C PHE A 12 -3.18 -2.73 -20.54
N ARG A 13 -2.03 -3.09 -21.10
CA ARG A 13 -1.99 -3.92 -22.31
C ARG A 13 -1.84 -5.37 -21.89
N PHE A 14 -2.87 -6.16 -22.17
CA PHE A 14 -2.89 -7.60 -21.95
C PHE A 14 -2.45 -8.32 -23.22
N ILE A 15 -1.60 -9.33 -23.07
CA ILE A 15 -1.28 -10.24 -24.16
C ILE A 15 -2.12 -11.49 -23.92
N SER A 16 -3.12 -11.70 -24.78
CA SER A 16 -3.93 -12.92 -24.85
C SER A 16 -2.99 -14.14 -24.78
N ASP A 17 -3.27 -15.06 -23.84
CA ASP A 17 -2.47 -16.26 -23.46
C ASP A 17 -1.37 -16.08 -22.39
N THR A 18 -1.26 -14.91 -21.75
CA THR A 18 -0.33 -14.72 -20.62
C THR A 18 -1.01 -14.15 -19.37
N PHE A 19 -0.72 -14.70 -18.19
CA PHE A 19 -1.21 -14.22 -16.87
C PHE A 19 -0.55 -12.90 -16.41
N PHE A 20 -0.11 -12.06 -17.35
CA PHE A 20 0.52 -10.79 -17.07
C PHE A 20 0.26 -9.75 -18.17
N GLY A 21 0.44 -8.47 -17.83
CA GLY A 21 0.32 -7.34 -18.75
C GLY A 21 1.41 -6.29 -18.54
N THR A 22 1.30 -5.18 -19.27
CA THR A 22 2.14 -3.99 -19.08
C THR A 22 1.30 -2.83 -18.58
N MET A 23 1.76 -2.18 -17.51
CA MET A 23 1.16 -0.97 -16.94
C MET A 23 1.70 0.29 -17.61
N TYR A 24 0.82 1.25 -17.83
CA TYR A 24 1.16 2.58 -18.33
C TYR A 24 0.63 3.68 -17.42
N THR A 25 1.39 4.75 -17.30
CA THR A 25 1.03 6.00 -16.61
C THR A 25 0.66 7.05 -17.65
N SER A 26 -0.43 7.78 -17.44
CA SER A 26 -0.90 8.81 -18.37
C SER A 26 -0.43 10.20 -17.96
N ASP A 27 -0.41 11.14 -18.91
CA ASP A 27 -0.38 12.57 -18.61
C ASP A 27 -1.64 13.02 -17.84
N ASP A 28 -1.67 14.29 -17.46
CA ASP A 28 -2.79 14.95 -16.80
C ASP A 28 -4.07 14.97 -17.66
N ARG A 29 -3.91 14.95 -18.99
CA ARG A 29 -5.01 14.85 -19.97
C ARG A 29 -5.52 13.42 -20.18
N GLY A 30 -4.71 12.41 -19.88
CA GLY A 30 -5.06 11.00 -20.13
C GLY A 30 -4.85 10.55 -21.57
N ILE A 31 -4.04 11.27 -22.35
CA ILE A 31 -3.83 11.06 -23.80
C ILE A 31 -2.49 10.38 -24.04
N LEU A 32 -1.41 10.89 -23.42
CA LEU A 32 -0.06 10.41 -23.65
C LEU A 32 0.36 9.45 -22.54
N PHE A 33 0.87 8.28 -22.92
CA PHE A 33 1.16 7.19 -21.99
C PHE A 33 2.65 6.81 -21.97
N SER A 34 3.21 6.75 -20.77
CA SER A 34 4.55 6.21 -20.51
C SER A 34 4.47 4.85 -19.87
N LYS A 35 5.28 3.91 -20.36
CA LYS A 35 5.38 2.56 -19.82
C LYS A 35 5.96 2.59 -18.40
N SER A 36 5.25 1.98 -17.46
CA SER A 36 5.55 2.04 -16.02
C SER A 36 6.08 0.70 -15.47
N LEU A 37 5.38 -0.40 -15.75
CA LEU A 37 5.76 -1.72 -15.24
C LEU A 37 5.48 -2.81 -16.27
N GLU A 38 6.48 -3.65 -16.52
CA GLU A 38 6.33 -4.86 -17.33
C GLU A 38 5.93 -6.08 -16.48
N ARG A 39 5.29 -7.04 -17.14
CA ARG A 39 4.92 -8.34 -16.57
C ARG A 39 4.11 -8.23 -15.27
N HIS A 40 3.32 -7.18 -15.16
CA HIS A 40 2.38 -6.96 -14.07
C HIS A 40 1.37 -8.11 -14.01
N LEU A 41 1.23 -8.73 -12.84
CA LEU A 41 0.41 -9.93 -12.65
C LEU A 41 -1.08 -9.58 -12.79
N PHE A 42 -1.79 -10.43 -13.50
CA PHE A 42 -3.22 -10.30 -13.73
C PHE A 42 -3.86 -11.68 -13.78
N ASP A 43 -4.94 -11.88 -13.03
CA ASP A 43 -5.75 -13.07 -13.24
C ASP A 43 -6.69 -12.83 -14.44
N GLY A 44 -6.93 -13.87 -15.25
CA GLY A 44 -7.80 -13.78 -16.43
C GLY A 44 -9.24 -13.33 -16.13
N HIS A 45 -9.61 -13.16 -14.86
CA HIS A 45 -10.90 -12.66 -14.39
C HIS A 45 -10.92 -11.15 -14.10
N ARG A 46 -9.95 -10.39 -14.63
CA ARG A 46 -9.86 -8.93 -14.46
C ARG A 46 -9.48 -8.46 -13.07
N LYS A 47 -8.97 -9.35 -12.21
CA LYS A 47 -8.46 -8.94 -10.91
C LYS A 47 -6.95 -8.87 -10.92
N SER A 48 -6.46 -7.90 -10.18
CA SER A 48 -5.05 -7.57 -10.11
C SER A 48 -4.69 -7.28 -8.66
N ASP A 49 -3.46 -7.65 -8.29
CA ASP A 49 -2.89 -7.33 -6.97
C ASP A 49 -2.45 -5.85 -6.85
N PHE A 50 -2.76 -5.03 -7.86
CA PHE A 50 -2.49 -3.60 -7.81
C PHE A 50 -3.25 -2.96 -6.65
N THR A 51 -2.49 -2.38 -5.72
CA THR A 51 -2.98 -1.78 -4.48
C THR A 51 -2.47 -0.35 -4.37
N ASN A 52 -3.38 0.60 -4.15
CA ASN A 52 -3.05 1.96 -3.78
C ASN A 52 -2.82 2.04 -2.27
N ILE A 53 -1.61 2.41 -1.85
CA ILE A 53 -1.31 2.61 -0.44
C ILE A 53 -1.76 4.02 -0.07
N THR A 54 -2.98 4.12 0.46
CA THR A 54 -3.69 5.38 0.69
C THR A 54 -3.13 6.17 1.88
N SER A 55 -2.38 5.52 2.76
CA SER A 55 -1.74 6.12 3.93
C SER A 55 -0.49 6.96 3.60
N LEU A 56 0.02 6.90 2.35
CA LEU A 56 1.15 7.73 1.94
C LEU A 56 1.07 8.14 0.46
N ARG A 57 1.35 9.42 0.15
CA ARG A 57 1.19 9.97 -1.20
C ARG A 57 2.11 9.27 -2.21
N GLY A 58 1.52 8.85 -3.33
CA GLY A 58 2.29 8.36 -4.48
C GLY A 58 2.83 6.94 -4.34
N VAL A 59 2.38 6.23 -3.32
CA VAL A 59 2.78 4.85 -3.07
C VAL A 59 1.82 3.86 -3.71
N TYR A 60 2.36 2.98 -4.54
CA TYR A 60 1.63 1.89 -5.18
C TYR A 60 2.36 0.56 -4.97
N LEU A 61 1.61 -0.48 -4.66
CA LEU A 61 2.09 -1.85 -4.48
C LEU A 61 1.46 -2.74 -5.54
N THR A 62 2.23 -3.66 -6.12
CA THR A 62 1.67 -4.68 -7.00
C THR A 62 2.56 -5.92 -7.08
N ASN A 63 2.04 -6.99 -7.67
CA ASN A 63 2.77 -8.20 -7.99
C ASN A 63 3.08 -8.27 -9.49
N LYS A 64 4.27 -8.76 -9.83
CA LYS A 64 4.71 -9.04 -11.20
C LYS A 64 5.13 -10.50 -11.35
N LEU A 65 4.91 -11.07 -12.52
CA LEU A 65 5.42 -12.40 -12.87
C LEU A 65 6.83 -12.25 -13.43
N ASP A 66 7.85 -12.75 -12.73
CA ASP A 66 9.23 -12.69 -13.21
C ASP A 66 9.46 -13.62 -14.42
N VAL A 67 10.61 -13.50 -15.08
CA VAL A 67 10.99 -14.38 -16.22
C VAL A 67 11.12 -15.83 -15.75
N ASP A 68 11.59 -16.04 -14.52
CA ASP A 68 11.71 -17.35 -13.87
C ASP A 68 10.35 -17.97 -13.46
N GLY A 69 9.22 -17.32 -13.79
CA GLY A 69 7.87 -17.77 -13.40
C GLY A 69 7.49 -17.49 -11.95
N ARG A 70 8.38 -16.89 -11.15
CA ARG A 70 8.11 -16.52 -9.75
C ARG A 70 7.31 -15.22 -9.66
N ILE A 71 6.30 -15.19 -8.80
CA ILE A 71 5.56 -13.96 -8.51
C ILE A 71 6.36 -13.14 -7.48
N LYS A 72 6.68 -11.89 -7.83
CA LYS A 72 7.42 -10.95 -6.99
C LYS A 72 6.61 -9.69 -6.74
N SER A 73 6.69 -9.17 -5.52
CA SER A 73 6.05 -7.92 -5.13
C SER A 73 6.99 -6.76 -5.39
N VAL A 74 6.45 -5.70 -5.95
CA VAL A 74 7.17 -4.46 -6.23
C VAL A 74 6.37 -3.27 -5.74
N ILE A 75 7.08 -2.25 -5.28
CA ILE A 75 6.50 -1.03 -4.74
C ILE A 75 7.09 0.19 -5.46
N SER A 76 6.25 1.16 -5.74
CA SER A 76 6.63 2.47 -6.27
C SER A 76 6.27 3.54 -5.24
N PHE A 77 7.13 4.55 -5.10
CA PHE A 77 6.92 5.69 -4.21
C PHE A 77 6.70 7.01 -4.96
N ASN A 78 6.80 6.98 -6.29
CA ASN A 78 6.71 8.13 -7.18
C ASN A 78 5.64 7.89 -8.27
N ARG A 79 4.50 7.32 -7.86
CA ARG A 79 3.34 7.05 -8.72
C ARG A 79 3.56 6.14 -9.93
N GLY A 80 4.44 5.15 -9.79
CA GLY A 80 4.76 4.21 -10.87
C GLY A 80 5.84 4.73 -11.82
N GLY A 81 6.52 5.83 -11.50
CA GLY A 81 7.69 6.27 -12.26
C GLY A 81 8.84 5.26 -12.17
N THR A 82 9.11 4.76 -10.96
CA THR A 82 10.07 3.68 -10.71
C THR A 82 9.49 2.65 -9.75
N TRP A 83 9.85 1.39 -9.97
CA TRP A 83 9.40 0.25 -9.16
C TRP A 83 10.62 -0.48 -8.60
N ARG A 84 10.55 -0.86 -7.32
CA ARG A 84 11.62 -1.62 -6.65
C ARG A 84 11.05 -2.79 -5.84
N PRO A 85 11.84 -3.85 -5.60
CA PRO A 85 11.46 -4.89 -4.65
C PRO A 85 11.23 -4.31 -3.25
N LEU A 86 10.34 -4.92 -2.47
CA LEU A 86 10.18 -4.56 -1.06
C LEU A 86 11.37 -5.08 -0.25
N LYS A 87 11.88 -4.25 0.66
CA LYS A 87 12.99 -4.66 1.53
C LYS A 87 12.59 -5.84 2.41
N LYS A 88 13.58 -6.65 2.73
CA LYS A 88 13.54 -7.64 3.83
C LYS A 88 13.01 -6.97 5.12
N PRO A 89 12.12 -7.64 5.88
CA PRO A 89 11.70 -7.16 7.19
C PRO A 89 12.85 -7.09 8.20
N GLU A 90 12.81 -6.09 9.08
CA GLU A 90 13.87 -5.81 10.05
C GLU A 90 14.14 -6.98 11.01
N ASN A 91 13.08 -7.67 11.44
CA ASN A 91 13.12 -8.71 12.48
C ASN A 91 13.09 -10.15 11.96
N ILE A 92 13.22 -10.36 10.65
CA ILE A 92 13.18 -11.70 10.04
C ILE A 92 14.55 -12.01 9.47
N ASN A 93 15.21 -13.05 9.96
CA ASN A 93 16.45 -13.56 9.35
C ASN A 93 16.15 -14.51 8.20
N CYS A 94 16.78 -14.24 7.07
CA CYS A 94 16.66 -15.08 5.90
C CYS A 94 17.79 -16.09 6.02
N GLY A 95 17.49 -17.39 5.95
CA GLY A 95 18.50 -18.43 6.13
C GLY A 95 19.68 -18.23 5.18
N ASP A 96 20.88 -18.64 5.61
CA ASP A 96 22.17 -18.37 4.94
C ASP A 96 22.24 -18.84 3.47
N LYS A 97 21.33 -19.72 3.05
CA LYS A 97 21.24 -20.25 1.68
C LYS A 97 20.46 -19.36 0.71
N ILE A 98 19.79 -18.31 1.20
CA ILE A 98 18.90 -17.46 0.41
C ILE A 98 19.65 -16.17 0.01
N LYS A 99 20.02 -16.09 -1.28
CA LYS A 99 20.77 -14.94 -1.83
C LYS A 99 19.96 -13.63 -1.89
N SER A 100 18.63 -13.71 -1.90
CA SER A 100 17.73 -12.56 -2.03
C SER A 100 16.42 -12.85 -1.33
N CYS A 101 16.15 -12.12 -0.24
CA CYS A 101 15.02 -12.33 0.64
C CYS A 101 14.23 -11.03 0.75
N ASN A 102 13.47 -10.74 -0.28
CA ASN A 102 12.60 -9.58 -0.33
C ASN A 102 11.23 -9.95 0.25
N LEU A 103 10.49 -8.94 0.71
CA LEU A 103 9.13 -9.15 1.19
C LEU A 103 8.17 -9.34 0.02
N HIS A 104 7.20 -10.25 0.19
CA HIS A 104 6.27 -10.66 -0.85
C HIS A 104 4.82 -10.66 -0.36
N ILE A 105 4.07 -9.65 -0.76
CA ILE A 105 2.72 -9.37 -0.26
C ILE A 105 1.65 -10.14 -1.04
N HIS A 106 0.80 -10.83 -0.29
CA HIS A 106 -0.40 -11.46 -0.82
C HIS A 106 -1.44 -10.40 -1.20
N GLY A 107 -1.94 -10.50 -2.43
CA GLY A 107 -2.99 -9.62 -2.96
C GLY A 107 -4.31 -10.34 -3.21
N GLU A 108 -5.09 -9.76 -4.12
CA GLU A 108 -6.40 -10.26 -4.54
C GLU A 108 -6.33 -11.68 -5.12
N HIS A 109 -5.28 -12.00 -5.86
CA HIS A 109 -5.03 -13.34 -6.40
C HIS A 109 -4.96 -14.38 -5.28
N SER A 110 -4.22 -14.10 -4.21
CA SER A 110 -4.08 -15.00 -3.07
C SER A 110 -5.36 -15.09 -2.23
N ARG A 111 -6.12 -13.99 -2.12
CA ARG A 111 -7.42 -13.98 -1.45
C ARG A 111 -8.44 -14.86 -2.17
N ASN A 112 -8.51 -14.79 -3.50
CA ASN A 112 -9.40 -15.63 -4.30
C ASN A 112 -9.09 -17.13 -4.16
N ASN A 113 -7.80 -17.45 -3.98
CA ASN A 113 -7.34 -18.81 -3.72
C ASN A 113 -7.44 -19.23 -2.23
N HIS A 114 -8.10 -18.41 -1.39
CA HIS A 114 -8.31 -18.67 0.04
C HIS A 114 -7.02 -18.84 0.86
N ILE A 115 -5.90 -18.29 0.41
CA ILE A 115 -4.61 -18.33 1.12
C ILE A 115 -4.61 -17.29 2.25
N VAL A 116 -5.16 -16.10 1.98
CA VAL A 116 -5.28 -15.01 2.94
C VAL A 116 -6.73 -14.64 3.19
N PRO A 117 -7.11 -14.31 4.43
CA PRO A 117 -8.46 -13.85 4.76
C PRO A 117 -8.75 -12.44 4.23
N MET A 118 -7.71 -11.63 4.01
CA MET A 118 -7.83 -10.25 3.55
C MET A 118 -6.58 -9.80 2.81
N VAL A 119 -6.75 -8.72 2.03
CA VAL A 119 -5.66 -8.05 1.31
C VAL A 119 -5.09 -6.92 2.16
N THR A 120 -3.99 -6.33 1.69
CA THR A 120 -3.36 -5.13 2.27
C THR A 120 -4.37 -4.06 2.69
N LEU A 121 -4.26 -3.60 3.93
CA LEU A 121 -5.04 -2.51 4.49
C LEU A 121 -4.15 -1.28 4.70
N SER A 122 -4.63 -0.14 4.22
CA SER A 122 -4.05 1.19 4.46
C SER A 122 -5.17 2.21 4.44
N GLU A 123 -5.07 3.24 5.28
CA GLU A 123 -6.12 4.26 5.42
C GLU A 123 -5.52 5.67 5.38
N PRO A 124 -6.15 6.65 4.70
CA PRO A 124 -5.59 8.00 4.60
C PRO A 124 -5.36 8.70 5.94
N ALA A 125 -6.19 8.39 6.95
CA ALA A 125 -6.08 8.98 8.28
C ALA A 125 -4.92 8.38 9.10
N ALA A 126 -4.53 7.13 8.81
CA ALA A 126 -3.45 6.41 9.48
C ALA A 126 -2.15 6.56 8.70
N VAL A 127 -1.57 7.76 8.75
CA VAL A 127 -0.41 8.16 7.92
C VAL A 127 0.75 7.17 8.04
N GLY A 128 1.21 6.66 6.89
CA GLY A 128 2.31 5.71 6.79
C GLY A 128 1.98 4.27 7.20
N LEU A 129 0.84 4.01 7.84
CA LEU A 129 0.48 2.68 8.30
C LEU A 129 0.02 1.80 7.13
N VAL A 130 0.64 0.63 6.99
CA VAL A 130 0.26 -0.41 6.03
C VAL A 130 0.32 -1.75 6.73
N ILE A 131 -0.77 -2.52 6.65
CA ILE A 131 -0.86 -3.87 7.21
C ILE A 131 -1.08 -4.82 6.05
N ALA A 132 -0.31 -5.90 5.98
CA ALA A 132 -0.41 -6.86 4.89
C ALA A 132 -0.04 -8.26 5.32
N HIS A 133 -0.57 -9.25 4.60
CA HIS A 133 -0.12 -10.62 4.70
C HIS A 133 1.07 -10.85 3.76
N SER A 134 2.11 -11.49 4.28
CA SER A 134 3.27 -11.86 3.48
C SER A 134 3.73 -13.26 3.82
N VAL A 135 4.43 -13.84 2.85
CA VAL A 135 5.27 -15.03 3.03
C VAL A 135 6.72 -14.67 2.69
N GLY A 136 7.65 -15.57 3.01
CA GLY A 136 9.09 -15.40 2.76
C GLY A 136 9.46 -15.35 1.26
N ASP A 137 10.50 -16.08 0.86
CA ASP A 137 11.20 -15.94 -0.43
C ASP A 137 10.36 -15.85 -1.72
N SER A 138 9.12 -16.32 -1.73
CA SER A 138 8.15 -16.10 -2.82
C SER A 138 6.72 -16.42 -2.40
N LEU A 139 5.73 -15.81 -3.08
CA LEU A 139 4.29 -16.10 -2.90
C LEU A 139 3.90 -17.56 -3.21
N SER A 140 4.77 -18.30 -3.90
CA SER A 140 4.58 -19.71 -4.26
C SER A 140 5.02 -20.71 -3.18
N SER A 141 5.62 -20.26 -2.07
CA SER A 141 6.39 -21.14 -1.17
C SER A 141 5.74 -21.54 0.15
N SER A 142 4.66 -20.87 0.59
CA SER A 142 4.00 -21.19 1.87
C SER A 142 2.49 -20.98 1.82
N GLN A 143 1.75 -21.90 2.46
CA GLN A 143 0.29 -21.82 2.65
C GLN A 143 -0.12 -21.05 3.91
N ASN A 144 0.83 -20.70 4.78
CA ASN A 144 0.57 -20.03 6.05
C ASN A 144 1.20 -18.63 6.02
N PRO A 145 0.44 -17.59 5.66
CA PRO A 145 0.93 -16.23 5.63
C PRO A 145 0.94 -15.60 7.03
N ASP A 146 2.01 -14.86 7.33
CA ASP A 146 2.13 -14.05 8.54
C ASP A 146 1.70 -12.61 8.25
N VAL A 147 1.44 -11.82 9.30
CA VAL A 147 1.09 -10.41 9.19
C VAL A 147 2.34 -9.55 9.35
N PHE A 148 2.49 -8.57 8.46
CA PHE A 148 3.54 -7.59 8.47
C PHE A 148 2.96 -6.18 8.51
N VAL A 149 3.65 -5.28 9.19
CA VAL A 149 3.28 -3.88 9.31
C VAL A 149 4.43 -3.00 8.83
N SER A 150 4.08 -1.93 8.13
CA SER A 150 4.95 -0.80 7.84
C SER A 150 4.34 0.45 8.46
N SER A 151 5.19 1.26 9.11
CA SER A 151 4.81 2.57 9.67
C SER A 151 5.23 3.75 8.79
N ASP A 152 5.85 3.49 7.65
CA ASP A 152 6.45 4.52 6.78
C ASP A 152 5.99 4.43 5.32
N GLY A 153 4.83 3.80 5.08
CA GLY A 153 4.23 3.66 3.76
C GLY A 153 4.89 2.57 2.91
N GLY A 154 5.56 1.61 3.51
CA GLY A 154 6.13 0.43 2.85
C GLY A 154 7.61 0.52 2.52
N TYR A 155 8.35 1.51 3.06
CA TYR A 155 9.81 1.57 2.94
C TYR A 155 10.47 0.49 3.79
N ASN A 156 10.02 0.34 5.03
CA ASN A 156 10.48 -0.68 5.96
C ASN A 156 9.28 -1.46 6.50
N TRP A 157 9.52 -2.74 6.80
CA TRP A 157 8.49 -3.68 7.21
C TRP A 157 8.96 -4.48 8.41
N ARG A 158 8.00 -4.89 9.25
CA ARG A 158 8.25 -5.71 10.43
C ARG A 158 7.20 -6.82 10.49
N GLY A 159 7.65 -8.06 10.71
CA GLY A 159 6.77 -9.19 10.98
C GLY A 159 6.18 -9.03 12.38
N THR A 160 4.85 -9.12 12.49
CA THR A 160 4.15 -8.71 13.71
C THR A 160 3.26 -9.80 14.31
N LEU A 161 2.55 -10.58 13.49
CA LEU A 161 1.71 -11.68 13.95
C LEU A 161 1.98 -12.93 13.12
N ARG A 162 1.99 -14.08 13.79
CA ARG A 162 2.17 -15.38 13.13
C ARG A 162 0.81 -15.92 12.71
N GLY A 163 0.72 -16.38 11.46
CA GLY A 163 -0.49 -16.93 10.88
C GLY A 163 -1.48 -15.88 10.36
N PRO A 164 -2.51 -16.34 9.63
CA PRO A 164 -3.50 -15.47 9.01
C PRO A 164 -4.41 -14.84 10.06
N HIS A 165 -4.70 -13.55 9.88
CA HIS A 165 -5.52 -12.74 10.77
C HIS A 165 -6.42 -11.83 9.96
N HIS A 166 -7.61 -11.54 10.48
CA HIS A 166 -8.36 -10.36 10.10
C HIS A 166 -7.86 -9.18 10.91
N TYR A 167 -7.65 -8.01 10.30
CA TYR A 167 -7.23 -6.78 10.94
C TYR A 167 -8.10 -5.60 10.52
N THR A 168 -8.22 -4.62 11.42
CA THR A 168 -8.84 -3.31 11.14
C THR A 168 -8.04 -2.20 11.83
N ILE A 169 -8.13 -0.99 11.27
CA ILE A 169 -7.52 0.22 11.81
C ILE A 169 -8.63 1.07 12.45
N LEU A 170 -8.41 1.45 13.69
CA LEU A 170 -9.28 2.28 14.51
C LEU A 170 -8.53 3.52 14.97
N ASP A 171 -9.28 4.51 15.43
CA ASP A 171 -8.77 5.81 15.92
C ASP A 171 -7.68 6.42 15.01
N SER A 172 -7.91 6.41 13.69
CA SER A 172 -6.97 6.94 12.69
C SER A 172 -5.53 6.39 12.79
N GLY A 173 -5.38 5.12 13.18
CA GLY A 173 -4.07 4.47 13.34
C GLY A 173 -3.57 4.38 14.78
N GLY A 174 -4.26 5.02 15.73
CA GLY A 174 -3.93 4.91 17.16
C GLY A 174 -4.21 3.52 17.74
N LEU A 175 -5.06 2.73 17.08
CA LEU A 175 -5.42 1.38 17.51
C LEU A 175 -5.52 0.44 16.30
N ILE A 176 -4.86 -0.71 16.40
CA ILE A 176 -5.00 -1.81 15.46
C ILE A 176 -5.63 -2.98 16.21
N VAL A 177 -6.67 -3.57 15.64
CA VAL A 177 -7.28 -4.78 16.17
C VAL A 177 -7.09 -5.90 15.17
N ALA A 178 -6.69 -7.06 15.65
CA ALA A 178 -6.58 -8.26 14.85
C ALA A 178 -7.26 -9.47 15.52
N VAL A 179 -7.76 -10.38 14.69
CA VAL A 179 -8.43 -11.61 15.09
C VAL A 179 -7.88 -12.75 14.25
N GLU A 180 -7.39 -13.80 14.89
CA GLU A 180 -6.81 -14.96 14.20
C GLU A 180 -7.86 -15.64 13.31
N ALA A 181 -7.51 -15.95 12.06
CA ALA A 181 -8.39 -16.60 11.09
C ALA A 181 -8.43 -18.12 11.27
N HIS A 182 -8.37 -18.60 12.51
CA HIS A 182 -8.35 -20.03 12.82
C HIS A 182 -9.77 -20.62 12.74
N ARG A 183 -9.89 -21.83 12.18
CA ARG A 183 -11.19 -22.52 12.03
C ARG A 183 -11.58 -23.37 13.24
N GLU A 184 -10.62 -23.76 14.08
CA GLU A 184 -10.81 -24.77 15.12
C GLU A 184 -10.32 -24.28 16.49
N GLY A 185 -11.08 -23.42 17.18
CA GLY A 185 -10.75 -23.03 18.55
C GLY A 185 -11.40 -21.74 19.01
N GLN A 186 -11.18 -21.40 20.30
CA GLN A 186 -11.63 -20.14 20.87
C GLN A 186 -10.84 -18.99 20.26
N VAL A 187 -11.57 -18.03 19.71
CA VAL A 187 -11.02 -16.87 19.01
C VAL A 187 -10.34 -15.93 20.00
N LYS A 188 -9.09 -15.56 19.68
CA LYS A 188 -8.32 -14.58 20.46
C LYS A 188 -8.34 -13.25 19.72
N THR A 189 -9.00 -12.24 20.30
CA THR A 189 -8.84 -10.86 19.83
C THR A 189 -7.57 -10.29 20.43
N ILE A 190 -6.76 -9.66 19.58
CA ILE A 190 -5.54 -9.00 19.97
C ILE A 190 -5.58 -7.56 19.47
N PHE A 191 -4.98 -6.65 20.21
CA PHE A 191 -4.92 -5.25 19.83
C PHE A 191 -3.54 -4.67 20.08
N SER A 192 -3.19 -3.63 19.33
CA SER A 192 -1.95 -2.88 19.44
C SER A 192 -2.25 -1.39 19.42
N THR A 193 -1.55 -0.64 20.26
CA THR A 193 -1.65 0.83 20.39
C THR A 193 -0.36 1.53 19.98
N ASP A 194 0.57 0.80 19.36
CA ASP A 194 1.92 1.26 19.01
C ASP A 194 2.27 0.90 17.56
N GLU A 195 1.28 1.03 16.67
CA GLU A 195 1.39 0.72 15.24
C GLU A 195 1.85 -0.73 14.96
N GLY A 196 1.42 -1.70 15.77
CA GLY A 196 1.71 -3.12 15.56
C GLY A 196 3.09 -3.55 16.03
N GLN A 197 3.73 -2.84 16.98
CA GLN A 197 4.99 -3.31 17.57
C GLN A 197 4.76 -4.30 18.72
N CYS A 198 3.80 -4.00 19.58
CA CYS A 198 3.41 -4.81 20.72
C CYS A 198 1.91 -5.13 20.64
N TRP A 199 1.57 -6.38 20.97
CA TRP A 199 0.19 -6.85 20.97
C TRP A 199 -0.23 -7.29 22.35
N LYS A 200 -1.48 -6.98 22.70
CA LYS A 200 -2.14 -7.42 23.93
C LYS A 200 -3.32 -8.30 23.56
N LEU A 201 -3.46 -9.40 24.28
CA LEU A 201 -4.58 -10.32 24.13
C LEU A 201 -5.77 -9.85 24.96
N TYR A 202 -6.94 -9.86 24.36
CA TYR A 202 -8.21 -9.55 24.99
C TYR A 202 -9.19 -10.69 24.75
N ASN A 203 -9.60 -11.34 25.83
CA ASN A 203 -10.65 -12.34 25.76
C ASN A 203 -12.01 -11.65 25.88
N PHE A 204 -12.79 -11.63 24.81
CA PHE A 204 -14.11 -10.97 24.78
C PHE A 204 -15.27 -11.92 25.16
N THR A 205 -15.02 -13.23 25.26
CA THR A 205 -16.04 -14.24 25.56
C THR A 205 -15.42 -15.48 26.18
N ASP A 206 -16.04 -16.00 27.25
CA ASP A 206 -15.66 -17.30 27.83
C ASP A 206 -16.34 -18.48 27.13
N GLN A 207 -17.38 -18.20 26.33
CA GLN A 207 -18.10 -19.22 25.56
C GLN A 207 -17.39 -19.51 24.22
N PRO A 208 -17.47 -20.75 23.70
CA PRO A 208 -17.01 -21.08 22.37
C PRO A 208 -17.62 -20.15 21.32
N PHE A 209 -16.76 -19.58 20.47
CA PHE A 209 -17.16 -18.62 19.45
C PHE A 209 -16.34 -18.88 18.20
N PHE A 210 -17.02 -19.13 17.08
CA PHE A 210 -16.39 -19.34 15.79
C PHE A 210 -16.44 -18.05 14.98
N PHE A 211 -15.26 -17.55 14.61
CA PHE A 211 -15.14 -16.28 13.91
C PHE A 211 -15.68 -16.38 12.48
N ALA A 212 -16.45 -15.38 12.07
CA ALA A 212 -16.94 -15.22 10.69
C ALA A 212 -16.47 -13.90 10.06
N GLY A 213 -16.32 -12.83 10.84
CA GLY A 213 -15.93 -11.53 10.28
C GLY A 213 -15.67 -10.44 11.31
N LEU A 214 -15.03 -9.37 10.84
CA LEU A 214 -14.73 -8.17 11.61
C LEU A 214 -15.38 -6.98 10.93
N ALA A 215 -16.07 -6.14 11.68
CA ALA A 215 -16.73 -4.93 11.18
C ALA A 215 -16.36 -3.73 12.06
N SER A 216 -16.09 -2.59 11.42
CA SER A 216 -15.83 -1.31 12.07
C SER A 216 -16.53 -0.18 11.31
N GLU A 217 -16.72 0.96 11.97
CA GLU A 217 -17.25 2.16 11.32
C GLU A 217 -16.33 2.58 10.15
N PRO A 218 -16.86 2.88 8.96
CA PRO A 218 -16.08 3.41 7.86
C PRO A 218 -15.37 4.72 8.25
N GLY A 219 -14.13 4.91 7.79
CA GLY A 219 -13.37 6.14 8.03
C GLY A 219 -12.41 6.10 9.23
N THR A 220 -12.26 4.96 9.91
CA THR A 220 -11.27 4.71 10.99
C THR A 220 -11.37 5.57 12.24
N ASN A 221 -12.35 6.48 12.36
CA ASN A 221 -12.44 7.41 13.49
C ASN A 221 -13.07 6.78 14.75
N ALA A 222 -13.77 5.66 14.61
CA ALA A 222 -14.32 4.94 15.74
C ALA A 222 -13.25 4.21 16.54
N MET A 223 -13.55 4.02 17.83
CA MET A 223 -12.82 3.13 18.74
C MET A 223 -13.59 1.83 19.00
N THR A 224 -14.62 1.56 18.22
CA THR A 224 -15.50 0.39 18.37
C THR A 224 -15.29 -0.58 17.22
N VAL A 225 -15.28 -1.87 17.55
CA VAL A 225 -15.22 -2.96 16.56
C VAL A 225 -16.22 -4.05 16.92
N SER A 226 -16.90 -4.57 15.92
CA SER A 226 -17.84 -5.68 16.06
C SER A 226 -17.22 -6.96 15.49
N VAL A 227 -17.07 -7.96 16.35
CA VAL A 227 -16.63 -9.30 15.99
C VAL A 227 -17.87 -10.16 15.72
N TRP A 228 -18.00 -10.67 14.51
CA TRP A 228 -19.11 -11.50 14.04
C TRP A 228 -18.71 -12.96 14.01
N GLY A 229 -19.64 -13.82 14.39
CA GLY A 229 -19.41 -15.25 14.44
C GLY A 229 -20.65 -16.03 14.84
N PHE A 230 -20.46 -17.30 15.13
CA PHE A 230 -21.53 -18.17 15.57
C PHE A 230 -21.11 -18.99 16.80
N ARG A 231 -22.10 -19.35 17.62
CA ARG A 231 -21.95 -20.23 18.78
C ARG A 231 -22.62 -21.57 18.49
N PRO A 232 -22.01 -22.69 18.90
CA PRO A 232 -22.69 -23.98 18.87
C PRO A 232 -23.77 -24.00 19.94
N GLU A 233 -24.99 -24.38 19.57
CA GLU A 233 -26.12 -24.60 20.48
C GLU A 233 -26.41 -26.10 20.61
N GLU A 234 -27.07 -26.50 21.70
CA GLU A 234 -27.38 -27.91 21.99
C GLU A 234 -28.34 -28.55 20.97
N ASP A 235 -29.18 -27.74 20.32
CA ASP A 235 -30.13 -28.17 19.30
C ASP A 235 -29.49 -28.38 17.91
N GLY A 236 -28.18 -28.16 17.80
CA GLY A 236 -27.41 -28.28 16.57
C GLY A 236 -27.58 -27.12 15.58
N GLN A 237 -28.32 -26.06 15.93
CA GLN A 237 -28.48 -24.87 15.09
C GLN A 237 -27.54 -23.76 15.56
N PRO A 238 -26.53 -23.36 14.75
CA PRO A 238 -25.59 -22.33 15.17
C PRO A 238 -26.28 -20.97 15.34
N MET A 239 -26.13 -20.36 16.51
CA MET A 239 -26.64 -19.01 16.78
C MET A 239 -25.63 -17.97 16.31
N TRP A 240 -26.05 -17.04 15.44
CA TRP A 240 -25.24 -15.89 15.05
C TRP A 240 -25.14 -14.89 16.18
N VAL A 241 -23.91 -14.48 16.50
CA VAL A 241 -23.62 -13.53 17.57
C VAL A 241 -22.66 -12.46 17.07
N ALA A 242 -22.96 -11.21 17.38
CA ALA A 242 -22.07 -10.07 17.17
C ALA A 242 -21.67 -9.48 18.53
N VAL A 243 -20.37 -9.46 18.82
CA VAL A 243 -19.82 -8.84 20.03
C VAL A 243 -19.16 -7.53 19.65
N THR A 244 -19.64 -6.42 20.20
CA THR A 244 -19.04 -5.10 19.96
C THR A 244 -18.16 -4.71 21.14
N ILE A 245 -16.90 -4.41 20.85
CA ILE A 245 -15.88 -4.01 21.82
C ILE A 245 -15.67 -2.50 21.67
N ASP A 246 -15.79 -1.75 22.76
CA ASP A 246 -15.53 -0.31 22.81
C ASP A 246 -14.23 -0.01 23.58
N PHE A 247 -13.20 0.42 22.85
CA PHE A 247 -11.89 0.74 23.41
C PHE A 247 -11.80 2.12 24.05
N GLN A 248 -12.87 2.93 24.02
CA GLN A 248 -12.89 4.24 24.72
C GLN A 248 -12.66 4.12 26.23
N SER A 249 -13.10 3.01 26.82
CA SER A 249 -12.88 2.72 28.24
C SER A 249 -11.42 2.42 28.58
N LEU A 250 -10.65 1.89 27.62
CA LEU A 250 -9.25 1.52 27.79
C LEU A 250 -8.30 2.68 27.52
N ILE A 251 -8.61 3.51 26.52
CA ILE A 251 -7.77 4.63 26.08
C ILE A 251 -8.56 5.92 26.25
N THR A 252 -8.40 6.57 27.41
CA THR A 252 -9.17 7.77 27.78
C THR A 252 -8.40 9.07 27.60
N ARG A 253 -7.06 9.02 27.53
CA ARG A 253 -6.19 10.19 27.47
C ARG A 253 -6.17 10.80 26.07
N GLU A 254 -6.30 12.12 25.99
CA GLU A 254 -6.06 12.95 24.81
C GLU A 254 -5.01 14.00 25.17
N ASN A 255 -3.96 14.17 24.36
CA ASN A 255 -2.91 15.15 24.63
C ASN A 255 -2.11 15.50 23.37
N ASP A 256 -1.98 16.80 23.12
CA ASP A 256 -1.27 17.33 21.95
C ASP A 256 0.25 17.11 21.98
N ASN A 257 0.85 16.92 23.17
CA ASN A 257 2.29 16.71 23.33
C ASN A 257 2.75 15.30 22.92
N ASP A 258 1.79 14.40 22.69
CA ASP A 258 2.02 13.01 22.28
C ASP A 258 2.23 12.86 20.77
N TYR A 259 2.27 13.98 20.03
CA TYR A 259 2.56 14.00 18.59
C TYR A 259 4.03 14.35 18.31
N GLU A 260 4.53 13.88 17.17
CA GLU A 260 5.83 14.19 16.60
C GLU A 260 5.71 14.65 15.15
N GLU A 261 6.70 15.43 14.68
CA GLU A 261 6.83 15.77 13.27
C GLU A 261 7.60 14.65 12.55
N TRP A 262 7.04 14.17 11.45
CA TRP A 262 7.62 13.09 10.65
C TRP A 262 7.69 13.49 9.18
N LEU A 263 8.90 13.52 8.63
CA LEU A 263 9.14 13.79 7.21
C LEU A 263 8.86 12.53 6.38
N ALA A 264 7.84 12.60 5.53
CA ALA A 264 7.50 11.51 4.62
C ALA A 264 8.59 11.29 3.56
N HIS A 265 8.72 10.03 3.11
CA HIS A 265 9.68 9.61 2.08
C HIS A 265 11.15 9.91 2.42
N SER A 266 11.46 10.19 3.69
CA SER A 266 12.83 10.38 4.15
C SER A 266 13.62 9.08 4.04
N THR A 267 14.83 9.15 3.49
CA THR A 267 15.76 8.01 3.39
C THR A 267 17.09 8.37 4.03
N GLU A 268 17.57 7.50 4.91
CA GLU A 268 18.89 7.65 5.52
C GLU A 268 20.00 7.62 4.45
N GLY A 269 20.93 8.58 4.51
CA GLY A 269 22.06 8.67 3.59
C GLY A 269 21.78 9.27 2.21
N GLY A 270 20.57 9.81 1.97
CA GLY A 270 20.25 10.55 0.75
C GLY A 270 20.81 11.97 0.73
N ASP A 271 20.81 12.60 -0.46
CA ASP A 271 21.11 14.02 -0.59
C ASP A 271 20.19 14.84 0.32
N SER A 272 20.78 15.59 1.25
CA SER A 272 20.08 16.36 2.27
C SER A 272 19.07 17.35 1.66
N GLU A 273 19.35 17.88 0.47
CA GLU A 273 18.47 18.87 -0.18
C GLU A 273 17.23 18.22 -0.80
N ARG A 274 17.33 16.97 -1.29
CA ARG A 274 16.23 16.26 -1.95
C ARG A 274 15.57 15.18 -1.09
N ASN A 275 16.07 14.96 0.12
CA ASN A 275 15.48 14.02 1.07
C ASN A 275 13.99 14.33 1.31
N GLY A 276 13.14 13.31 1.19
CA GLY A 276 11.69 13.43 1.31
C GLY A 276 10.98 14.09 0.12
N CYS A 277 11.69 14.47 -0.94
CA CYS A 277 11.07 15.08 -2.11
C CYS A 277 10.46 14.02 -3.04
N VAL A 278 9.14 14.03 -3.16
CA VAL A 278 8.41 13.14 -4.08
C VAL A 278 7.42 13.97 -4.88
N LEU A 279 7.52 13.88 -6.21
CA LEU A 279 6.70 14.67 -7.15
C LEU A 279 6.79 16.18 -6.83
N GLY A 280 8.03 16.65 -6.66
CA GLY A 280 8.35 18.05 -6.41
C GLY A 280 7.92 18.63 -5.06
N VAL A 281 7.50 17.81 -4.09
CA VAL A 281 7.05 18.30 -2.76
C VAL A 281 7.61 17.43 -1.64
N LYS A 282 8.00 18.07 -0.54
CA LYS A 282 8.22 17.42 0.76
C LYS A 282 7.00 17.59 1.64
N GLU A 283 6.56 16.52 2.29
CA GLU A 283 5.45 16.53 3.23
C GLU A 283 5.93 16.14 4.63
N THR A 284 5.71 17.02 5.61
CA THR A 284 5.98 16.74 7.02
C THR A 284 4.65 16.60 7.76
N TYR A 285 4.40 15.43 8.32
CA TYR A 285 3.15 15.09 9.00
C TYR A 285 3.31 15.24 10.51
N ARG A 286 2.23 15.66 11.19
CA ARG A 286 2.10 15.53 12.65
C ARG A 286 1.48 14.17 12.95
N ARG A 287 2.25 13.24 13.51
CA ARG A 287 1.84 11.85 13.78
C ARG A 287 1.89 11.54 15.26
N LEU A 288 1.06 10.61 15.70
CA LEU A 288 1.09 10.16 17.09
C LEU A 288 2.37 9.35 17.36
N LYS A 289 3.05 9.62 18.48
CA LYS A 289 4.24 8.87 18.89
C LYS A 289 3.85 7.43 19.21
N LYS A 290 4.67 6.47 18.79
CA LYS A 290 4.40 5.04 18.99
C LYS A 290 4.31 4.64 20.47
N GLN A 291 5.09 5.30 21.34
CA GLN A 291 5.06 5.06 22.79
C GLN A 291 3.89 5.75 23.52
N SER A 292 3.12 6.59 22.84
CA SER A 292 2.08 7.39 23.48
C SER A 292 0.75 6.65 23.50
N LEU A 293 0.32 6.24 24.70
CA LEU A 293 -1.01 5.68 24.92
C LEU A 293 -2.03 6.81 25.09
N CYS A 294 -2.56 7.29 23.98
CA CYS A 294 -3.64 8.27 23.91
C CYS A 294 -4.45 8.09 22.62
N ARG A 295 -5.67 8.61 22.61
CA ARG A 295 -6.52 8.57 21.43
C ARG A 295 -6.39 9.83 20.58
N ASN A 296 -6.51 9.69 19.26
CA ASN A 296 -6.62 10.80 18.31
C ASN A 296 -7.99 11.49 18.43
N GLY A 297 -9.04 10.68 18.61
CA GLY A 297 -10.41 11.16 18.76
C GLY A 297 -11.17 11.31 17.42
N ARG A 298 -12.50 11.37 17.52
CA ARG A 298 -13.39 11.34 16.33
C ARG A 298 -13.25 12.52 15.37
N SER A 299 -12.81 13.67 15.87
CA SER A 299 -12.58 14.89 15.10
C SER A 299 -11.13 15.03 14.59
N PHE A 300 -10.34 13.96 14.67
CA PHE A 300 -8.96 13.96 14.20
C PHE A 300 -8.89 14.30 12.72
N VAL A 301 -7.95 15.18 12.38
CA VAL A 301 -7.62 15.55 11.01
C VAL A 301 -6.11 15.45 10.84
N VAL A 302 -5.69 14.83 9.73
CA VAL A 302 -4.28 14.71 9.39
C VAL A 302 -3.70 16.11 9.12
N MET A 303 -2.82 16.56 10.02
CA MET A 303 -2.10 17.82 9.88
C MET A 303 -0.77 17.58 9.16
N LYS A 304 -0.50 18.34 8.10
CA LYS A 304 0.75 18.28 7.35
C LYS A 304 1.21 19.64 6.85
N LYS A 305 2.52 19.84 6.80
CA LYS A 305 3.19 20.97 6.15
C LYS A 305 3.74 20.48 4.80
N GLN A 306 3.54 21.27 3.75
CA GLN A 306 4.06 21.01 2.42
C GLN A 306 5.10 22.07 2.06
N SER A 307 6.23 21.65 1.49
CA SER A 307 7.24 22.57 0.94
C SER A 307 7.63 22.11 -0.48
N PRO A 308 7.63 23.02 -1.47
CA PRO A 308 8.06 22.67 -2.82
C PRO A 308 9.57 22.40 -2.85
N CYS A 309 9.98 21.52 -3.76
CA CYS A 309 11.39 21.27 -4.06
C CYS A 309 11.80 22.01 -5.33
N LEU A 310 13.10 22.25 -5.51
CA LEU A 310 13.65 22.67 -6.80
C LEU A 310 13.44 21.60 -7.86
N CYS A 311 13.05 22.01 -9.07
CA CYS A 311 12.87 21.08 -10.19
C CYS A 311 14.22 20.54 -10.66
N THR A 312 14.22 19.25 -11.00
CA THR A 312 15.34 18.54 -11.61
C THR A 312 14.88 17.85 -12.90
N ARG A 313 15.81 17.26 -13.65
CA ARG A 313 15.48 16.47 -14.84
C ARG A 313 14.54 15.30 -14.57
N GLU A 314 14.51 14.76 -13.35
CA GLU A 314 13.66 13.62 -13.02
C GLU A 314 12.17 13.99 -12.89
N ASP A 315 11.89 15.26 -12.60
CA ASP A 315 10.54 15.83 -12.46
C ASP A 315 9.88 16.13 -13.83
N PHE A 316 10.63 15.87 -14.91
CA PHE A 316 10.15 15.92 -16.29
C PHE A 316 10.28 14.53 -16.94
N ASP A 317 9.27 14.16 -17.73
CA ASP A 317 9.23 13.00 -18.59
C ASP A 317 9.56 13.40 -20.03
N PHE A 318 10.20 12.51 -20.77
CA PHE A 318 10.57 12.71 -22.18
C PHE A 318 9.80 11.68 -23.01
N GLY A 319 9.46 12.04 -24.26
CA GLY A 319 8.55 11.27 -25.11
C GLY A 319 8.75 9.74 -25.19
N TYR A 320 9.90 9.12 -24.86
CA TYR A 320 10.08 7.65 -24.81
C TYR A 320 11.17 7.18 -23.80
N TYR A 321 11.09 5.89 -23.43
CA TYR A 321 11.73 5.09 -22.35
C TYR A 321 13.03 5.57 -21.65
N ARG A 322 13.10 5.33 -20.34
CA ARG A 322 14.35 5.31 -19.55
C ARG A 322 14.96 3.91 -19.57
N HIS A 323 16.28 3.80 -19.74
CA HIS A 323 16.99 2.54 -19.55
C HIS A 323 16.93 2.12 -18.07
N ILE A 324 16.79 0.81 -17.78
CA ILE A 324 16.65 0.27 -16.41
C ILE A 324 17.79 0.71 -15.46
N ASN A 325 18.96 1.07 -16.00
CA ASN A 325 20.18 1.34 -15.24
C ASN A 325 20.72 2.78 -15.37
N THR A 326 20.06 3.67 -16.12
CA THR A 326 20.52 5.06 -16.30
C THR A 326 19.38 6.05 -16.08
N SER A 327 19.71 7.22 -15.51
CA SER A 327 18.82 8.38 -15.48
C SER A 327 18.76 9.11 -16.83
N GLU A 328 19.44 8.57 -17.85
CA GLU A 328 19.45 9.10 -19.20
C GLU A 328 18.18 8.65 -19.95
N CYS A 329 17.35 9.63 -20.29
CA CYS A 329 16.24 9.44 -21.20
C CYS A 329 16.81 9.34 -22.63
N VAL A 330 16.54 8.24 -23.33
CA VAL A 330 17.01 8.04 -24.70
C VAL A 330 15.82 7.91 -25.63
N ARG A 331 15.81 8.70 -26.70
CA ARG A 331 14.77 8.61 -27.73
C ARG A 331 14.73 7.18 -28.29
N GLN A 332 13.53 6.59 -28.42
CA GLN A 332 13.40 5.27 -29.06
C GLN A 332 14.01 5.31 -30.47
N PRO A 333 14.91 4.38 -30.84
CA PRO A 333 15.54 4.36 -32.16
C PRO A 333 14.53 4.27 -33.33
N ASN A 334 13.37 3.68 -33.08
CA ASN A 334 12.26 3.53 -34.03
C ASN A 334 11.10 4.51 -33.80
N ALA A 335 11.24 5.50 -32.91
CA ALA A 335 10.33 6.62 -32.87
C ALA A 335 10.64 7.49 -34.09
N ALA A 336 10.02 7.14 -35.22
CA ALA A 336 9.95 7.99 -36.40
C ALA A 336 9.73 9.45 -35.96
N ASN A 337 10.20 10.42 -36.75
CA ASN A 337 9.73 11.81 -36.66
C ASN A 337 8.22 11.85 -36.98
N LYS A 338 7.40 11.17 -36.19
CA LYS A 338 5.96 11.18 -36.24
C LYS A 338 5.55 12.20 -35.21
N THR A 339 5.28 13.41 -35.68
CA THR A 339 4.10 14.13 -35.25
C THR A 339 2.99 13.10 -35.03
N TYR A 340 2.57 12.94 -33.78
CA TYR A 340 1.39 12.13 -33.53
C TYR A 340 0.20 12.99 -33.95
N GLU A 341 -0.30 12.77 -35.16
CA GLU A 341 -1.63 13.22 -35.57
C GLU A 341 -2.65 12.47 -34.71
N LEU A 342 -2.93 13.01 -33.52
CA LEU A 342 -4.05 12.57 -32.71
C LEU A 342 -5.26 13.35 -33.20
N CYS A 343 -6.13 12.68 -33.94
CA CYS A 343 -7.42 13.24 -34.31
C CYS A 343 -8.33 13.24 -33.07
N LEU A 344 -8.40 14.37 -32.39
CA LEU A 344 -9.35 14.61 -31.30
C LEU A 344 -10.50 15.44 -31.89
N ASN A 345 -11.71 14.89 -31.88
CA ASN A 345 -12.92 15.57 -32.38
C ASN A 345 -12.85 16.07 -33.84
N GLY A 346 -12.03 15.47 -34.70
CA GLY A 346 -11.91 15.86 -36.11
C GLY A 346 -10.83 16.90 -36.40
N GLU A 347 -10.08 17.36 -35.39
CA GLU A 347 -8.89 18.21 -35.55
C GLU A 347 -7.62 17.39 -35.29
N GLU A 348 -6.61 17.55 -36.16
CA GLU A 348 -5.28 16.96 -35.99
C GLU A 348 -4.44 17.89 -35.12
N ASP A 349 -4.16 17.47 -33.88
CA ASP A 349 -3.23 18.17 -33.00
C ASP A 349 -1.80 17.63 -33.18
N GLU A 350 -0.84 18.49 -33.50
CA GLU A 350 0.59 18.15 -33.48
C GLU A 350 1.14 18.19 -32.05
N LEU A 351 1.40 17.02 -31.46
CA LEU A 351 2.07 16.93 -30.16
C LEU A 351 3.60 16.94 -30.32
N LEU A 352 4.20 18.13 -30.33
CA LEU A 352 5.63 18.36 -30.17
C LEU A 352 5.93 18.68 -28.69
N THR A 353 6.32 17.69 -27.90
CA THR A 353 6.87 17.95 -26.57
C THR A 353 8.09 17.08 -26.33
N GLU A 354 9.27 17.70 -26.38
CA GLU A 354 10.54 17.06 -26.00
C GLU A 354 10.48 16.71 -24.50
N TYR A 355 10.19 17.67 -23.63
CA TYR A 355 10.00 17.45 -22.19
C TYR A 355 8.60 17.84 -21.73
N ARG A 356 8.03 17.06 -20.81
CA ARG A 356 6.77 17.39 -20.12
C ARG A 356 6.95 17.22 -18.62
N LYS A 357 6.35 18.09 -17.81
CA LYS A 357 6.39 17.92 -16.36
C LYS A 357 5.62 16.66 -15.95
N VAL A 358 6.14 15.88 -15.00
CA VAL A 358 5.48 14.67 -14.51
C VAL A 358 4.10 15.06 -13.92
N PRO A 359 3.03 14.32 -14.20
CA PRO A 359 1.70 14.67 -13.71
C PRO A 359 1.63 14.75 -12.19
N SER A 360 1.03 15.83 -11.69
CA SER A 360 0.95 16.17 -10.25
C SER A 360 2.29 16.48 -9.56
N ASP A 361 3.36 16.65 -10.33
CA ASP A 361 4.59 17.24 -9.83
C ASP A 361 4.40 18.73 -9.53
N ARG A 362 4.85 19.18 -8.36
CA ARG A 362 4.73 20.58 -7.92
C ARG A 362 6.08 21.20 -7.55
N CYS A 363 7.16 20.77 -8.20
CA CYS A 363 8.46 21.42 -8.04
C CYS A 363 8.40 22.87 -8.52
N GLU A 364 9.20 23.75 -7.93
CA GLU A 364 9.28 25.18 -8.24
C GLU A 364 10.74 25.62 -8.40
N GLY A 365 11.04 26.41 -9.43
CA GLY A 365 12.41 26.84 -9.73
C GLY A 365 13.33 25.68 -10.17
N GLY A 366 14.63 25.93 -10.30
CA GLY A 366 15.60 24.91 -10.71
C GLY A 366 15.64 24.67 -12.22
N PHE A 367 15.70 23.40 -12.62
CA PHE A 367 15.78 22.99 -14.03
C PHE A 367 14.47 23.26 -14.78
N SER A 368 14.58 23.93 -15.94
CA SER A 368 13.52 24.06 -16.94
C SER A 368 14.10 23.66 -18.30
N PRO A 369 13.46 22.73 -19.03
CA PRO A 369 13.87 22.34 -20.37
C PRO A 369 13.63 23.44 -21.41
#